data_AF-A0ABD0MZC3-F1
#
_entry.id   AF-A0ABD0MZC3-F1
#
_cell.length_a   1.000
_cell.length_b   1.000
_cell.length_c   1.000
_cell.angle_alpha   90.00
_cell.angle_beta   90.00
_cell.angle_gamma   90.00
#
_symmetry.space_group_name_H-M   'P 1'
#
loop_
_entity.id
_entity.type
_entity.pdbx_description
1 polymer ?
#
loop_
_entity_poly.entity_id
_entity_poly.type
_entity_poly.pdbx_seq_one_letter_code
_entity_poly.pdbx_strand_id
1 'polypeptide(L)' 'GGPIAAVLIVTCGLTGYYGNPLNKYIRHYEGLSYDTELLHDRHQRAKRALSHEERVLHLEFHAHG' A
#
# COMPACT_ATOMS: atom_id res chain seq x y z
N GLY A 1 -24.27 -22.89 10.36
CA GLY A 1 -23.58 -21.58 10.36
C GLY A 1 -22.97 -21.40 9.00
N GLY A 2 -23.52 -20.47 8.21
CA GLY A 2 -23.29 -20.37 6.78
C GLY A 2 -21.93 -19.80 6.36
N PRO A 3 -21.68 -19.74 5.04
CA PRO A 3 -20.40 -19.40 4.40
C PRO A 3 -20.09 -17.89 4.42
N ILE A 4 -20.22 -17.24 5.57
CA ILE A 4 -19.99 -15.80 5.73
C ILE A 4 -18.49 -15.44 5.76
N ALA A 5 -17.60 -16.41 5.98
CA ALA A 5 -16.15 -16.16 6.00
C ALA A 5 -15.52 -16.09 4.60
N ALA A 6 -16.13 -16.68 3.58
CA ALA A 6 -15.59 -16.72 2.21
C ALA A 6 -16.07 -15.56 1.32
N VAL A 7 -17.00 -14.72 1.79
CA VAL A 7 -17.67 -13.69 0.95
C VAL A 7 -17.08 -12.29 1.16
N LEU A 8 -16.18 -12.07 2.13
CA LEU A 8 -15.63 -10.72 2.41
C LEU A 8 -14.28 -10.42 1.73
N ILE A 9 -13.74 -11.34 0.95
CA ILE A 9 -12.50 -11.14 0.21
C ILE A 9 -12.84 -11.38 -1.26
N VAL A 10 -13.22 -10.34 -2.00
CA VAL A 10 -13.11 -10.19 -3.47
C VAL A 10 -13.93 -9.00 -4.00
N THR A 11 -14.89 -8.46 -3.26
CA THR A 11 -15.67 -7.29 -3.72
C THR A 11 -14.96 -5.93 -3.54
N CYS A 12 -13.91 -5.85 -2.73
CA CYS A 12 -13.14 -4.61 -2.54
C CYS A 12 -12.23 -4.26 -3.74
N GLY A 13 -11.98 -5.20 -4.66
CA GLY A 13 -11.14 -4.96 -5.85
C GLY A 13 -11.86 -4.41 -7.08
N LEU A 14 -13.20 -4.53 -7.14
CA LEU A 14 -13.96 -4.24 -8.38
C LEU A 14 -14.63 -2.87 -8.42
N THR A 15 -14.68 -2.15 -7.29
CA THR A 15 -15.38 -0.85 -7.17
C THR A 15 -14.44 0.37 -7.15
N GLY A 16 -13.12 0.17 -7.22
CA GLY A 16 -12.13 1.25 -7.07
C GLY A 16 -11.78 2.05 -8.33
N TYR A 17 -12.27 1.71 -9.53
CA TYR A 17 -11.71 2.27 -10.77
C TYR A 17 -12.74 2.72 -11.84
N TYR A 18 -14.02 2.89 -11.47
CA TYR A 18 -15.09 3.21 -12.44
C TYR A 18 -15.72 4.59 -12.25
N GLY A 19 -14.93 5.63 -11.97
CA GLY A 19 -15.53 6.97 -11.85
C GLY A 19 -14.65 8.20 -11.79
N ASN A 20 -13.32 8.07 -11.77
CA ASN A 20 -12.46 9.26 -11.79
C ASN A 20 -11.63 9.24 -13.08
N PRO A 21 -12.07 9.92 -14.15
CA PRO A 21 -11.19 10.09 -15.31
C PRO A 21 -9.92 10.77 -14.82
N LEU A 22 -8.76 10.18 -15.11
CA LEU A 22 -7.47 10.80 -14.82
C LEU A 22 -7.53 12.25 -15.29
N ASN A 23 -7.09 13.19 -14.43
CA ASN A 23 -6.89 14.58 -14.83
C ASN A 23 -6.11 14.58 -16.16
N LYS A 24 -6.41 15.48 -17.10
CA LYS A 24 -5.80 15.55 -18.44
C LYS A 24 -4.26 15.61 -18.46
N TYR A 25 -3.64 15.81 -17.30
CA TYR A 25 -2.20 15.84 -17.07
C TYR A 25 -1.61 14.55 -16.49
N ILE A 26 -2.43 13.60 -16.03
CA ILE A 26 -2.02 12.28 -15.56
C ILE A 26 -2.24 11.31 -16.72
N ARG A 27 -1.16 10.69 -17.21
CA ARG A 27 -1.23 9.75 -18.34
C ARG A 27 -1.31 8.31 -17.89
N HIS A 28 -0.46 7.92 -16.94
CA HIS A 28 -0.42 6.57 -16.38
C HIS A 28 -0.07 6.64 -14.90
N TYR A 29 -0.63 5.71 -14.12
CA TYR A 29 -0.11 5.37 -12.80
C TYR A 29 0.92 4.26 -13.00
N GLU A 30 2.14 4.52 -12.59
CA GLU A 30 3.20 3.50 -12.60
C GLU A 30 3.35 2.91 -11.19
N GLY A 31 3.67 1.62 -11.14
CA GLY A 31 3.95 0.94 -9.89
C GLY A 31 5.27 1.44 -9.31
N LEU A 32 5.26 1.83 -8.04
CA LEU A 32 6.50 2.08 -7.31
C LEU A 32 7.19 0.75 -7.04
N SER A 33 8.48 0.67 -7.35
CA SER A 33 9.31 -0.48 -7.00
C SER A 33 9.97 -0.23 -5.65
N TYR A 34 9.68 -1.10 -4.69
CA TYR A 34 10.32 -1.09 -3.38
C TYR A 34 10.35 -2.51 -2.82
N ASP A 35 11.31 -2.77 -1.95
CA ASP A 35 11.43 -4.05 -1.25
C ASP A 35 10.39 -4.11 -0.11
N THR A 36 9.36 -4.93 -0.33
CA THR A 36 8.26 -5.11 0.62
C THR A 36 8.70 -5.81 1.91
N GLU A 37 9.67 -6.72 1.83
CA GLU A 37 10.18 -7.46 2.99
C GLU A 37 11.00 -6.52 3.89
N LEU A 38 11.90 -5.74 3.28
CA LEU A 38 12.67 -4.72 3.97
C LEU A 38 11.77 -3.65 4.60
N LEU A 39 10.71 -3.22 3.90
CA LEU A 39 9.72 -2.30 4.44
C LEU A 39 8.99 -2.90 5.65
N HIS A 40 8.57 -4.16 5.54
CA HIS A 40 7.87 -4.86 6.61
C HIS A 40 8.75 -4.98 7.87
N ASP A 41 10.01 -5.37 7.71
CA ASP A 41 10.96 -5.51 8.81
C ASP A 41 11.25 -4.16 9.49
N ARG A 42 11.46 -3.10 8.69
CA ARG A 42 11.58 -1.72 9.21
C ARG A 42 10.33 -1.30 9.97
N HIS A 43 9.14 -1.61 9.46
CA HIS A 43 7.86 -1.35 10.14
C HIS A 43 7.76 -2.08 11.49
N GLN A 44 8.10 -3.36 11.54
CA GLN A 44 8.08 -4.12 12.78
C GLN A 44 9.00 -3.54 13.83
N ARG A 45 10.20 -3.10 13.45
CA ARG A 45 11.13 -2.43 14.36
C ARG A 45 10.58 -1.09 14.85
N ALA A 46 10.17 -0.21 13.95
CA ALA A 46 9.64 1.09 14.30
C ALA A 46 8.42 0.98 15.23
N LYS A 47 7.53 0.02 14.98
CA LYS A 47 6.37 -0.26 15.84
C LYS A 47 6.75 -0.62 17.29
N ARG A 48 7.90 -1.29 17.48
CA ARG A 48 8.41 -1.71 18.80
C ARG A 48 9.29 -0.66 19.47
N ALA A 49 9.70 0.38 18.74
CA ALA A 49 10.58 1.41 19.26
C ALA A 49 9.93 2.18 20.42
N LEU A 50 10.73 2.54 21.42
CA LEU A 50 10.29 3.29 22.59
C LEU A 50 10.47 4.80 22.37
N SER A 51 11.49 5.19 21.60
CA SER A 51 11.72 6.58 21.20
C SER A 51 10.82 6.98 20.03
N HIS A 52 10.43 8.26 20.01
CA HIS A 52 9.64 8.81 18.92
C HIS A 52 10.41 8.87 17.60
N GLU A 53 11.70 9.21 17.65
CA GLU A 53 12.56 9.30 16.46
C GLU A 53 12.70 7.95 15.76
N GLU A 54 12.80 6.87 16.53
CA GLU A 54 12.91 5.50 16.04
C GLU A 54 11.59 4.92 15.51
N ARG A 55 10.45 5.57 15.79
CA ARG A 55 9.13 5.22 15.24
C ARG A 55 8.90 5.80 13.84
N VAL A 56 9.70 6.79 13.44
CA VAL A 56 9.58 7.43 12.13
C VAL A 56 10.34 6.61 11.09
N LEU A 57 9.66 6.27 10.00
CA LEU A 57 10.26 5.56 8.87
C LEU A 57 10.32 6.46 7.65
N HIS A 58 11.52 6.57 7.10
CA HIS A 58 11.78 7.23 5.84
C HIS A 58 11.79 6.19 4.72
N LEU A 59 10.91 6.40 3.74
CA LEU A 59 10.74 5.53 2.58
C LEU A 59 11.19 6.28 1.34
N GLU A 60 12.08 5.65 0.57
CA GLU A 60 12.41 6.08 -0.78
C GLU A 60 11.71 5.15 -1.76
N PHE A 61 10.93 5.75 -2.66
CA PHE A 61 10.26 5.03 -3.71
C PHE A 61 10.93 5.34 -5.04
N HIS A 62 11.15 4.30 -5.83
CA HIS A 62 11.64 4.42 -7.19
C HIS A 62 10.49 4.11 -8.13
N ALA A 63 10.15 5.04 -9.02
CA ALA A 63 9.26 4.76 -10.14
C ALA A 63 10.08 4.11 -11.26
N HIS A 64 9.51 3.11 -11.92
CA HIS A 64 10.10 2.54 -13.13
C HIS A 64 9.96 3.55 -14.26
N GLY A 65 11.07 4.00 -14.84
CA GLY A 65 11.12 4.81 -16.06
C GLY A 65 11.73 4.03 -17.20
#